data_AF-A0A957W7Z2-F1
#
_entry.id   AF-A0A957W7Z2-F1
#
_cell.length_a   1.000
_cell.length_b   1.000
_cell.length_c   1.000
_cell.angle_alpha   90.00
_cell.angle_beta   90.00
_cell.angle_gamma   90.00
#
_symmetry.space_group_name_H-M   'P 1'
#
loop_
_entity.id
_entity.type
_entity.pdbx_description
1 polymer ?
#
loop_
_entity_poly.entity_id
_entity_poly.type
_entity_poly.pdbx_seq_one_letter_code
_entity_poly.pdbx_strand_id
1 'polypeptide(L)'
;MSSYDSFDQSMGRTTVEVIGFGRRFVAYFIDGILLWIILIALSFCAGLAISIASDPNEAIGLGLNCLVILISVGYFVGFWATTGQTPGKMAMGIKVIGVDGQPVSWGQAFIRYLGYIINSLAFSIGFLWIAFDAQRQGWHDKIAKTYVVRQETTFSNTDAITIVPSDKDGSPILAVILALIPVLIITAIVVIAILLLLGPVVGNVFSNIVENLETPVP
;
A
#
# COMPACT_ATOMS: atom_id res chain seq x y z
N MET A 1 1.80 -25.92 -14.94
CA MET A 1 0.44 -26.47 -15.09
C MET A 1 0.37 -27.75 -14.26
N SER A 2 -0.46 -27.79 -13.22
CA SER A 2 -0.68 -29.01 -12.42
C SER A 2 -1.50 -30.00 -13.25
N SER A 3 -1.34 -31.31 -13.04
CA SER A 3 -2.17 -32.34 -13.70
C SER A 3 -3.67 -32.21 -13.39
N TYR A 4 -4.02 -31.49 -12.32
CA TYR A 4 -5.39 -31.12 -11.98
C TYR A 4 -5.95 -30.01 -12.88
N ASP A 5 -5.15 -29.02 -13.26
CA ASP A 5 -5.61 -27.85 -14.04
C ASP A 5 -6.09 -28.26 -15.44
N SER A 6 -5.43 -29.26 -16.05
CA SER A 6 -5.82 -29.81 -17.35
C SER A 6 -7.11 -30.62 -17.30
N PHE A 7 -7.42 -31.24 -16.16
CA PHE A 7 -8.64 -32.02 -15.99
C PHE A 7 -9.86 -31.12 -15.75
N ASP A 8 -9.73 -30.11 -14.89
CA ASP A 8 -10.84 -29.17 -14.62
C ASP A 8 -11.19 -28.32 -15.87
N GLN A 9 -10.18 -27.92 -16.66
CA GLN A 9 -10.42 -27.22 -17.93
C GLN A 9 -11.24 -28.08 -18.92
N SER A 10 -11.08 -29.41 -18.91
CA SER A 10 -11.89 -30.30 -19.76
C SER A 10 -13.37 -30.36 -19.36
N MET A 11 -13.68 -29.96 -18.13
CA MET A 11 -15.03 -29.90 -17.56
C MET A 11 -15.63 -28.48 -17.58
N GLY A 12 -14.96 -27.52 -18.23
CA GLY A 12 -15.38 -26.11 -18.24
C GLY A 12 -15.26 -25.44 -16.87
N ARG A 13 -14.28 -25.84 -16.05
CA ARG A 13 -13.99 -25.24 -14.75
C ARG A 13 -12.56 -24.72 -14.75
N THR A 14 -12.38 -23.48 -14.32
CA THR A 14 -11.05 -22.91 -14.12
C THR A 14 -10.81 -22.80 -12.61
N THR A 15 -9.83 -23.55 -12.10
CA THR A 15 -9.34 -23.41 -10.73
C THR A 15 -8.38 -22.25 -10.63
N VAL A 16 -8.58 -21.42 -9.62
CA VAL A 16 -7.86 -20.17 -9.46
C VAL A 16 -7.22 -20.12 -8.09
N GLU A 17 -5.89 -20.15 -8.08
CA GLU A 17 -5.12 -20.01 -6.86
C GLU A 17 -5.08 -18.54 -6.42
N VAL A 18 -5.74 -18.23 -5.30
CA VAL A 18 -5.74 -16.88 -4.74
C VAL A 18 -4.55 -16.68 -3.81
N ILE A 19 -3.92 -15.52 -3.98
CA ILE A 19 -2.67 -15.18 -3.29
C ILE A 19 -2.96 -14.61 -1.91
N GLY A 20 -2.25 -15.13 -0.91
CA GLY A 20 -2.31 -14.69 0.49
C GLY A 20 -1.56 -13.39 0.78
N PHE A 21 -1.38 -13.09 2.07
CA PHE A 21 -0.88 -11.78 2.52
C PHE A 21 0.59 -11.53 2.15
N GLY A 22 1.48 -12.51 2.36
CA GLY A 22 2.93 -12.28 2.31
C GLY A 22 3.42 -11.70 0.97
N ARG A 23 3.05 -12.32 -0.16
CA ARG A 23 3.46 -11.84 -1.49
C ARG A 23 2.87 -10.46 -1.81
N ARG A 24 1.65 -10.19 -1.35
CA ARG A 24 1.00 -8.89 -1.53
C ARG A 24 1.71 -7.80 -0.72
N PHE A 25 2.15 -8.14 0.49
CA PHE A 25 2.93 -7.24 1.35
C PHE A 25 4.27 -6.88 0.70
N VAL A 26 5.00 -7.87 0.18
CA VAL A 26 6.28 -7.62 -0.53
C VAL A 26 6.05 -6.79 -1.79
N ALA A 27 5.02 -7.09 -2.59
CA ALA A 27 4.65 -6.28 -3.75
C ALA A 27 4.35 -4.82 -3.37
N TYR A 28 3.56 -4.60 -2.31
CA TYR A 28 3.25 -3.27 -1.80
C TYR A 28 4.49 -2.53 -1.29
N PHE A 29 5.42 -3.23 -0.64
CA PHE A 29 6.67 -2.66 -0.17
C PHE A 29 7.57 -2.20 -1.33
N ILE A 30 7.66 -3.02 -2.39
CA ILE A 30 8.39 -2.65 -3.62
C ILE A 30 7.74 -1.43 -4.28
N ASP A 31 6.41 -1.43 -4.45
CA ASP A 31 5.66 -0.29 -5.01
C ASP A 31 5.88 0.98 -4.16
N GLY A 32 5.90 0.84 -2.83
CA GLY A 32 6.16 1.93 -1.89
C GLY A 32 7.56 2.54 -2.04
N ILE A 33 8.60 1.71 -2.16
CA ILE A 33 9.97 2.17 -2.41
C ILE A 33 10.04 2.90 -3.76
N LEU A 34 9.44 2.33 -4.81
CA LEU A 34 9.44 2.93 -6.14
C LEU A 34 8.77 4.31 -6.13
N LEU A 35 7.59 4.41 -5.53
CA LEU A 35 6.89 5.68 -5.39
C LEU A 35 7.67 6.66 -4.54
N TRP A 36 8.31 6.22 -3.46
CA TRP A 36 9.13 7.09 -2.61
C TRP A 36 10.32 7.69 -3.37
N ILE A 37 11.02 6.89 -4.19
CA ILE A 37 12.09 7.36 -5.06
C ILE A 37 11.57 8.40 -6.08
N ILE A 38 10.43 8.12 -6.72
CA ILE A 38 9.80 9.04 -7.67
C ILE A 38 9.45 10.36 -6.99
N LEU A 39 8.88 10.32 -5.79
CA LEU A 39 8.49 11.50 -5.03
C LEU A 39 9.69 12.32 -4.56
N ILE A 40 10.78 11.68 -4.14
CA ILE A 40 12.03 12.38 -3.79
C ILE A 40 12.59 13.09 -5.02
N ALA A 41 12.68 12.41 -6.16
CA ALA A 41 13.18 13.01 -7.39
C ALA A 41 12.33 14.21 -7.81
N LEU A 42 11.01 14.08 -7.74
CA LEU A 42 10.09 15.18 -8.06
C LEU A 42 10.21 16.35 -7.08
N SER A 43 10.33 16.06 -5.78
CA SER A 43 10.49 17.08 -4.73
C SER A 43 11.83 17.82 -4.87
N PHE A 44 12.90 17.10 -5.23
CA PHE A 44 14.20 17.69 -5.52
C PHE A 44 14.13 18.61 -6.75
N CYS A 45 13.52 18.16 -7.84
CA CYS A 45 13.30 18.99 -9.03
C CYS A 45 12.44 20.22 -8.74
N ALA A 46 11.38 20.06 -7.95
CA ALA A 46 10.52 21.17 -7.53
C ALA A 46 11.29 22.17 -6.64
N GLY A 47 12.08 21.68 -5.68
CA GLY A 47 12.92 22.52 -4.83
C GLY A 47 13.95 23.32 -5.63
N LEU A 48 14.59 22.69 -6.63
CA LEU A 48 15.49 23.38 -7.55
C LEU A 48 14.76 24.46 -8.37
N ALA A 49 13.58 24.14 -8.91
CA ALA A 49 12.76 25.10 -9.66
C ALA A 49 12.32 26.30 -8.80
N ILE A 50 11.99 26.08 -7.53
CA ILE A 50 11.63 27.15 -6.59
C ILE A 50 12.86 27.99 -6.23
N SER A 51 14.04 27.37 -6.06
CA SER A 51 15.27 28.09 -5.69
C SER A 51 15.73 29.13 -6.73
N ILE A 52 15.30 28.95 -7.99
CA ILE A 52 15.57 29.88 -9.09
C ILE A 52 14.36 30.78 -9.43
N ALA A 53 13.23 30.60 -8.74
CA ALA A 53 12.01 31.37 -8.95
C ALA A 53 12.01 32.63 -8.07
N SER A 54 11.46 33.72 -8.62
CA SER A 54 11.46 35.04 -7.98
C SER A 54 10.41 35.23 -6.89
N ASP A 55 9.40 34.36 -6.81
CA ASP A 55 8.23 34.54 -5.92
C ASP A 55 7.76 33.20 -5.30
N PRO A 56 8.30 32.78 -4.15
CA PRO A 56 7.98 31.51 -3.51
C PRO A 56 6.78 31.64 -2.55
N ASN A 57 5.56 31.75 -3.07
CA ASN A 57 4.34 31.86 -2.24
C ASN A 57 3.75 30.50 -1.83
N GLU A 58 3.03 30.48 -0.70
CA GLU A 58 2.45 29.32 0.01
C GLU A 58 1.57 28.36 -0.82
N ALA A 59 1.12 28.76 -2.02
CA ALA A 59 0.39 27.90 -2.96
C ALA A 59 1.18 26.65 -3.39
N ILE A 60 2.50 26.67 -3.23
CA ILE A 60 3.40 25.55 -3.52
C ILE A 60 3.10 24.35 -2.61
N GLY A 61 2.82 24.56 -1.32
CA GLY A 61 2.62 23.46 -0.36
C GLY A 61 1.35 22.64 -0.64
N LEU A 62 0.21 23.32 -0.86
CA LEU A 62 -1.06 22.66 -1.18
C LEU A 62 -1.02 22.03 -2.58
N GLY A 63 -0.43 22.71 -3.56
CA GLY A 63 -0.28 22.19 -4.93
C GLY A 63 0.55 20.91 -4.99
N LEU A 64 1.67 20.85 -4.26
CA LEU A 64 2.52 19.66 -4.18
C LEU A 64 1.80 18.47 -3.51
N ASN A 65 1.06 18.68 -2.42
CA ASN A 65 0.30 17.61 -1.77
C ASN A 65 -0.79 17.03 -2.68
N CYS A 66 -1.54 17.90 -3.38
CA CYS A 66 -2.52 17.46 -4.38
C CYS A 66 -1.86 16.67 -5.51
N LEU A 67 -0.69 17.11 -5.98
CA LEU A 67 0.08 16.43 -7.04
C LEU A 67 0.52 15.03 -6.59
N VAL A 68 1.00 14.87 -5.36
CA VAL A 68 1.39 13.56 -4.80
C VAL A 68 0.19 12.60 -4.79
N ILE A 69 -0.97 13.06 -4.34
CA ILE A 69 -2.19 12.24 -4.32
C ILE A 69 -2.58 11.85 -5.75
N LEU A 70 -2.56 12.79 -6.70
CA LEU A 70 -2.88 12.52 -8.10
C LEU A 70 -1.92 11.52 -8.73
N ILE A 71 -0.61 11.62 -8.45
CA ILE A 71 0.39 10.66 -8.93
C ILE A 71 0.13 9.27 -8.34
N SER A 72 -0.16 9.18 -7.04
CA SER A 72 -0.47 7.91 -6.38
C SER A 72 -1.73 7.26 -6.96
N VAL A 73 -2.81 8.01 -7.10
CA VAL A 73 -4.07 7.54 -7.71
C VAL A 73 -3.81 7.10 -9.14
N GLY A 74 -3.16 7.95 -9.96
CA GLY A 74 -2.86 7.67 -11.35
C GLY A 74 -1.99 6.42 -11.53
N TYR A 75 -0.99 6.24 -10.67
CA TYR A 75 -0.13 5.06 -10.66
C TYR A 75 -0.95 3.80 -10.36
N PHE A 76 -1.61 3.72 -9.20
CA PHE A 76 -2.29 2.49 -8.79
C PHE A 76 -3.51 2.17 -9.66
N VAL A 77 -4.38 3.16 -9.88
CA VAL A 77 -5.60 2.97 -10.69
C VAL A 77 -5.23 2.69 -12.14
N GLY A 78 -4.25 3.42 -12.69
CA GLY A 78 -3.78 3.22 -14.06
C GLY A 78 -3.21 1.82 -14.27
N PHE A 79 -2.29 1.37 -13.41
CA PHE A 79 -1.72 0.03 -13.51
C PHE A 79 -2.75 -1.08 -13.30
N TRP A 80 -3.64 -0.94 -12.32
CA TRP A 80 -4.67 -1.98 -12.09
C TRP A 80 -5.68 -2.05 -13.23
N ALA A 81 -6.11 -0.92 -13.80
CA ALA A 81 -7.09 -0.91 -14.87
C ALA A 81 -6.53 -1.33 -16.23
N THR A 82 -5.23 -1.16 -16.46
CA THR A 82 -4.60 -1.49 -17.75
C THR A 82 -3.98 -2.88 -17.78
N THR A 83 -3.24 -3.26 -16.75
CA THR A 83 -2.49 -4.52 -16.71
C THR A 83 -2.92 -5.44 -15.57
N GLY A 84 -3.72 -4.93 -14.62
CA GLY A 84 -3.99 -5.64 -13.37
C GLY A 84 -2.76 -5.76 -12.46
N GLN A 85 -1.64 -5.13 -12.81
CA GLN A 85 -0.34 -5.33 -12.16
C GLN A 85 0.41 -4.00 -12.00
N THR A 86 0.82 -3.70 -10.78
CA THR A 86 1.86 -2.69 -10.51
C THR A 86 3.25 -3.33 -10.67
N PRO A 87 4.31 -2.55 -10.91
CA PRO A 87 5.69 -3.02 -10.94
C PRO A 87 6.07 -3.99 -9.80
N GLY A 88 5.68 -3.71 -8.55
CA GLY A 88 5.90 -4.63 -7.43
C GLY A 88 5.11 -5.94 -7.56
N LYS A 89 3.89 -5.90 -8.09
CA LYS A 89 3.10 -7.10 -8.39
C LYS A 89 3.67 -7.90 -9.56
N MET A 90 4.24 -7.24 -10.56
CA MET A 90 4.98 -7.88 -11.65
C MET A 90 6.20 -8.63 -11.11
N ALA A 91 6.98 -7.99 -10.22
CA ALA A 91 8.13 -8.61 -9.57
C ALA A 91 7.74 -9.85 -8.74
N MET A 92 6.55 -9.85 -8.15
CA MET A 92 6.01 -10.99 -7.39
C MET A 92 5.24 -12.02 -8.25
N GLY A 93 5.09 -11.78 -9.56
CA GLY A 93 4.35 -12.66 -10.48
C GLY A 93 2.86 -12.78 -10.14
N ILE A 94 2.25 -11.74 -9.59
CA ILE A 94 0.84 -11.73 -9.16
C ILE A 94 0.06 -10.66 -9.92
N LYS A 95 -1.23 -10.88 -10.16
CA LYS A 95 -2.11 -9.93 -10.84
C LYS A 95 -3.48 -9.85 -10.20
N VAL A 96 -4.16 -8.76 -10.48
CA VAL A 96 -5.50 -8.47 -9.98
C VAL A 96 -6.50 -8.74 -11.09
N ILE A 97 -7.59 -9.40 -10.74
CA ILE A 97 -8.70 -9.71 -11.66
C ILE A 97 -10.02 -9.38 -10.99
N GLY A 98 -11.07 -9.21 -11.78
CA GLY A 98 -12.45 -9.19 -11.28
C GLY A 98 -12.88 -10.55 -10.75
N VAL A 99 -13.93 -10.57 -9.94
CA VAL A 99 -14.54 -11.82 -9.43
C VAL A 99 -15.12 -12.70 -10.53
N ASP A 100 -15.39 -12.12 -11.69
CA ASP A 100 -15.82 -12.74 -12.95
C ASP A 100 -14.66 -13.27 -13.80
N GLY A 101 -13.42 -13.16 -13.31
CA GLY A 101 -12.21 -13.57 -14.05
C GLY A 101 -11.77 -12.58 -15.11
N GLN A 102 -12.49 -11.47 -15.29
CA GLN A 102 -12.18 -10.45 -16.29
C GLN A 102 -11.09 -9.50 -15.79
N PRO A 103 -10.42 -8.77 -16.72
CA PRO A 103 -9.57 -7.66 -16.35
C PRO A 103 -10.33 -6.63 -15.49
N VAL A 104 -9.62 -6.05 -14.52
CA VAL A 104 -10.21 -5.06 -13.61
C VAL A 104 -10.58 -3.80 -14.40
N SER A 105 -11.83 -3.38 -14.29
CA SER A 105 -12.29 -2.12 -14.88
C SER A 105 -11.74 -0.89 -14.13
N TRP A 106 -11.71 0.26 -14.79
CA TRP A 106 -11.32 1.54 -14.17
C TRP A 106 -12.12 1.86 -12.89
N GLY A 107 -13.43 1.58 -12.90
CA GLY A 107 -14.30 1.77 -11.74
C GLY A 107 -13.92 0.86 -10.57
N GLN A 108 -13.67 -0.43 -10.84
CA GLN A 108 -13.21 -1.37 -9.82
C GLN A 108 -11.84 -0.98 -9.27
N ALA A 109 -10.91 -0.57 -10.14
CA ALA A 109 -9.58 -0.11 -9.73
C ALA A 109 -9.66 1.13 -8.81
N PHE A 110 -10.52 2.10 -9.13
CA PHE A 110 -10.72 3.28 -8.30
C PHE A 110 -11.38 2.96 -6.96
N ILE A 111 -12.45 2.16 -6.95
CA ILE A 111 -13.11 1.69 -5.72
C ILE A 111 -12.11 0.93 -4.83
N ARG A 112 -11.23 0.13 -5.43
CA ARG A 112 -10.17 -0.56 -4.71
C ARG A 112 -9.19 0.40 -4.05
N TYR A 113 -8.82 1.48 -4.73
CA TYR A 113 -7.98 2.53 -4.16
C TYR A 113 -8.66 3.24 -2.98
N LEU A 114 -9.96 3.53 -3.06
CA LEU A 114 -10.72 4.03 -1.92
C LEU A 114 -10.70 3.03 -0.75
N GLY A 115 -10.80 1.74 -1.06
CA GLY A 115 -10.64 0.68 -0.07
C GLY A 115 -9.26 0.69 0.62
N TYR A 116 -8.19 1.09 -0.08
CA TYR A 116 -6.87 1.27 0.52
C TYR A 116 -6.87 2.45 1.51
N ILE A 117 -7.53 3.56 1.17
CA ILE A 117 -7.66 4.73 2.07
C ILE A 117 -8.42 4.34 3.35
N ILE A 118 -9.59 3.69 3.21
CA ILE A 118 -10.37 3.20 4.35
C ILE A 118 -9.53 2.28 5.22
N ASN A 119 -8.76 1.41 4.59
CA ASN A 119 -7.91 0.49 5.30
C ASN A 119 -6.75 1.19 6.02
N SER A 120 -6.18 2.25 5.45
CA SER A 120 -5.17 3.08 6.10
C SER A 120 -5.72 3.76 7.36
N LEU A 121 -6.95 4.29 7.29
CA LEU A 121 -7.66 4.86 8.44
C LEU A 121 -7.97 3.83 9.53
N ALA A 122 -8.27 2.59 9.12
CA ALA A 122 -8.52 1.47 10.03
C ALA A 122 -7.23 0.75 10.48
N PHE A 123 -6.10 1.45 10.54
CA PHE A 123 -4.80 0.89 10.98
C PHE A 123 -4.40 -0.41 10.27
N SER A 124 -4.69 -0.51 8.97
CA SER A 124 -4.38 -1.66 8.11
C SER A 124 -5.09 -2.98 8.47
N ILE A 125 -6.11 -2.96 9.33
CA ILE A 125 -6.86 -4.16 9.76
C ILE A 125 -7.47 -4.91 8.56
N GLY A 126 -8.01 -4.20 7.59
CA GLY A 126 -8.55 -4.76 6.35
C GLY A 126 -7.50 -5.35 5.39
N PHE A 127 -6.20 -5.02 5.54
CA PHE A 127 -5.11 -5.75 4.88
C PHE A 127 -4.81 -7.05 5.63
N LEU A 128 -4.77 -7.00 6.97
CA LEU A 128 -4.54 -8.19 7.80
C LEU A 128 -5.65 -9.23 7.64
N TRP A 129 -6.88 -8.79 7.35
CA TRP A 129 -8.02 -9.66 7.06
C TRP A 129 -7.75 -10.69 5.96
N ILE A 130 -6.87 -10.40 4.99
CA ILE A 130 -6.45 -11.33 3.93
C ILE A 130 -5.94 -12.67 4.50
N ALA A 131 -5.27 -12.63 5.65
CA ALA A 131 -4.71 -13.81 6.28
C ALA A 131 -5.77 -14.74 6.88
N PHE A 132 -6.96 -14.22 7.19
CA PHE A 132 -8.05 -14.96 7.82
C PHE A 132 -9.20 -15.27 6.86
N ASP A 133 -9.36 -14.47 5.81
CA ASP A 133 -10.41 -14.66 4.82
C ASP A 133 -10.20 -15.95 4.02
N ALA A 134 -11.26 -16.76 3.93
CA ALA A 134 -11.23 -18.04 3.20
C ALA A 134 -10.92 -17.86 1.70
N GLN A 135 -11.20 -16.70 1.12
CA GLN A 135 -10.90 -16.38 -0.28
C GLN A 135 -9.69 -15.46 -0.43
N ARG A 136 -8.93 -15.24 0.65
CA ARG A 136 -7.76 -14.34 0.70
C ARG A 136 -8.07 -12.93 0.19
N GLN A 137 -9.27 -12.41 0.44
CA GLN A 137 -9.65 -11.05 0.06
C GLN A 137 -9.49 -10.07 1.22
N GLY A 138 -8.87 -8.92 0.93
CA GLY A 138 -8.89 -7.78 1.83
C GLY A 138 -10.20 -7.00 1.71
N TRP A 139 -10.46 -6.06 2.61
CA TRP A 139 -11.67 -5.22 2.52
C TRP A 139 -11.74 -4.47 1.18
N HIS A 140 -10.61 -3.94 0.72
CA HIS A 140 -10.50 -3.29 -0.58
C HIS A 140 -10.84 -4.21 -1.76
N ASP A 141 -10.49 -5.50 -1.67
CA ASP A 141 -10.81 -6.48 -2.71
C ASP A 141 -12.28 -6.85 -2.70
N LYS A 142 -12.88 -7.00 -1.51
CA LYS A 142 -14.31 -7.31 -1.36
C LYS A 142 -15.18 -6.17 -1.91
N ILE A 143 -14.86 -4.93 -1.55
CA ILE A 143 -15.61 -3.76 -2.00
C ILE A 143 -15.46 -3.58 -3.52
N ALA A 144 -14.26 -3.78 -4.07
CA ALA A 144 -13.99 -3.68 -5.50
C ALA A 144 -14.44 -4.91 -6.30
N LYS A 145 -14.87 -5.99 -5.65
CA LYS A 145 -15.17 -7.29 -6.26
C LYS A 145 -14.00 -7.81 -7.11
N THR A 146 -12.82 -7.91 -6.49
CA THR A 146 -11.60 -8.39 -7.15
C THR A 146 -10.93 -9.55 -6.40
N TYR A 147 -10.10 -10.32 -7.10
CA TYR A 147 -9.15 -11.27 -6.53
C TYR A 147 -7.72 -10.92 -6.93
N VAL A 148 -6.74 -11.44 -6.18
CA VAL A 148 -5.34 -11.44 -6.61
C VAL A 148 -4.89 -12.88 -6.78
N VAL A 149 -4.34 -13.16 -7.95
CA VAL A 149 -4.02 -14.49 -8.45
C VAL A 149 -2.61 -14.50 -9.02
N ARG A 150 -2.09 -15.67 -9.40
CA ARG A 150 -0.83 -15.75 -10.16
C ARG A 150 -0.99 -15.13 -11.54
N GLN A 151 0.08 -14.56 -12.08
CA GLN A 151 0.07 -13.95 -13.40
C GLN A 151 -0.30 -14.95 -14.51
N GLU A 152 0.16 -16.20 -14.37
CA GLU A 152 -0.04 -17.28 -15.34
C GLU A 152 -1.48 -17.81 -15.41
N THR A 153 -2.36 -17.41 -14.47
CA THR A 153 -3.75 -17.86 -14.47
C THR A 153 -4.47 -17.34 -15.72
N THR A 154 -4.88 -18.26 -16.59
CA THR A 154 -5.61 -17.99 -17.83
C THR A 154 -7.08 -18.35 -17.60
N PHE A 155 -7.98 -17.47 -18.04
CA PHE A 155 -9.42 -17.63 -17.88
C PHE A 155 -10.06 -17.90 -19.24
N SER A 156 -10.94 -18.88 -19.29
CA SER A 156 -11.89 -19.06 -20.39
C SER A 156 -13.19 -18.36 -20.01
N ASN A 157 -13.76 -17.56 -20.92
CA ASN A 157 -14.96 -16.74 -20.68
C ASN A 157 -16.24 -17.56 -20.37
N THR A 158 -16.18 -18.89 -20.47
CA THR A 158 -17.33 -19.78 -20.26
C THR A 158 -17.19 -20.63 -18.99
N ASP A 159 -16.03 -20.57 -18.32
CA ASP A 159 -15.72 -21.52 -17.27
C ASP A 159 -16.25 -21.07 -15.90
N ALA A 160 -16.75 -22.02 -15.12
CA ALA A 160 -17.06 -21.77 -13.72
C ALA A 160 -15.75 -21.62 -12.92
N ILE A 161 -15.58 -20.46 -12.27
CA ILE A 161 -14.39 -20.16 -11.46
C ILE A 161 -14.49 -20.83 -10.09
N THR A 162 -13.52 -21.67 -9.77
CA THR A 162 -13.39 -22.27 -8.44
C THR A 162 -12.15 -21.71 -7.74
N ILE A 163 -12.35 -21.09 -6.57
CA ILE A 163 -11.29 -20.42 -5.83
C ILE A 163 -10.62 -21.41 -4.89
N VAL A 164 -9.30 -21.49 -4.97
CA VAL A 164 -8.48 -22.32 -4.08
C VAL A 164 -7.44 -21.43 -3.39
N PRO A 165 -7.40 -21.38 -2.05
CA PRO A 165 -6.38 -20.62 -1.33
C PRO A 165 -4.98 -21.18 -1.59
N SER A 166 -4.00 -20.31 -1.86
CA SER A 166 -2.60 -20.74 -1.93
C SER A 166 -2.11 -21.22 -0.57
N ASP A 167 -1.61 -22.45 -0.51
CA ASP A 167 -0.97 -23.03 0.68
C ASP A 167 0.43 -22.43 0.95
N LYS A 168 1.04 -21.83 -0.08
CA LYS A 168 2.42 -21.33 -0.02
C LYS A 168 2.57 -19.92 0.54
N ASP A 169 1.47 -19.22 0.85
CA ASP A 169 1.49 -17.77 1.10
C ASP A 169 1.59 -17.35 2.57
N GLY A 170 2.08 -18.26 3.42
CA GLY A 170 2.47 -17.99 4.81
C GLY A 170 1.33 -18.11 5.81
N SER A 171 1.67 -18.54 7.02
CA SER A 171 0.70 -18.64 8.12
C SER A 171 0.16 -17.26 8.49
N PRO A 172 -1.06 -17.16 9.05
CA PRO A 172 -1.59 -15.89 9.56
C PRO A 172 -0.65 -15.19 10.55
N ILE A 173 0.15 -15.97 11.28
CA ILE A 173 1.19 -15.47 12.19
C ILE A 173 2.25 -14.66 11.44
N LEU A 174 2.74 -15.16 10.30
CA LEU A 174 3.72 -14.43 9.48
C LEU A 174 3.12 -13.13 8.95
N ALA A 175 1.84 -13.12 8.59
CA ALA A 175 1.14 -11.91 8.18
C ALA A 175 1.07 -10.86 9.30
N VAL A 176 0.75 -11.29 10.54
CA VAL A 176 0.76 -10.40 11.71
C VAL A 176 2.15 -9.82 11.96
N ILE A 177 3.20 -10.65 11.93
CA ILE A 177 4.58 -10.19 12.15
C ILE A 177 4.97 -9.15 11.09
N LEU A 178 4.74 -9.45 9.80
CA LEU A 178 5.05 -8.54 8.70
C LEU A 178 4.25 -7.23 8.79
N ALA A 179 3.00 -7.28 9.27
CA ALA A 179 2.18 -6.08 9.48
C ALA A 179 2.64 -5.22 10.67
N LEU A 180 3.18 -5.85 11.73
CA LEU A 180 3.65 -5.13 12.93
C LEU A 180 4.96 -4.38 12.69
N ILE A 181 5.87 -4.90 11.86
CA ILE A 181 7.18 -4.27 11.58
C ILE A 181 7.04 -2.80 11.12
N PRO A 182 6.27 -2.46 10.07
CA PRO A 182 6.14 -1.07 9.64
C PRO A 182 5.45 -0.20 10.67
N VAL A 183 4.49 -0.73 11.45
CA VAL A 183 3.85 0.01 12.55
C VAL A 183 4.88 0.39 13.60
N LEU A 184 5.71 -0.56 14.05
CA LEU A 184 6.76 -0.32 15.03
C LEU A 184 7.80 0.70 14.51
N ILE A 185 8.19 0.59 13.25
CA ILE A 185 9.12 1.55 12.61
C ILE A 185 8.51 2.95 12.58
N ILE A 186 7.26 3.09 12.14
CA ILE A 186 6.57 4.39 12.08
C ILE A 186 6.43 4.97 13.49
N THR A 187 6.02 4.16 14.47
CA THR A 187 5.93 4.61 15.87
C THR A 187 7.29 5.08 16.39
N ALA A 188 8.37 4.35 16.12
CA ALA A 188 9.72 4.77 16.51
C ALA A 188 10.13 6.09 15.86
N ILE A 189 9.87 6.27 14.56
CA ILE A 189 10.16 7.52 13.83
C ILE A 189 9.38 8.69 14.43
N VAL A 190 8.08 8.51 14.69
CA VAL A 190 7.23 9.56 15.28
C VAL A 190 7.71 9.93 16.68
N VAL A 191 8.07 8.94 17.52
CA VAL A 191 8.62 9.19 18.85
C VAL A 191 9.94 9.96 18.76
N ILE A 192 10.85 9.57 17.87
CA ILE A 192 12.12 10.29 17.64
C ILE A 192 11.85 11.72 17.18
N ALA A 193 10.93 11.92 16.23
CA ALA A 193 10.57 13.25 15.75
C ALA A 193 10.00 14.13 16.88
N ILE A 194 9.13 13.60 17.73
CA ILE A 194 8.59 14.31 18.90
C ILE A 194 9.71 14.69 19.86
N LEU A 195 10.62 13.75 20.17
CA LEU A 195 11.76 14.03 21.06
C LEU A 195 12.68 15.12 20.49
N LEU A 196 12.93 15.10 19.18
CA LEU A 196 13.72 16.13 18.50
C LEU A 196 13.03 17.51 18.49
N LEU A 197 11.70 17.54 18.31
CA LEU A 197 10.91 18.78 18.34
C LEU A 197 10.75 19.34 19.75
N LEU A 198 10.60 18.49 20.76
CA LEU A 198 10.47 18.90 22.16
C LEU A 198 11.81 19.21 22.82
N GLY A 199 12.92 18.68 22.32
CA GLY A 199 14.27 18.91 22.87
C GLY A 199 14.58 20.40 23.12
N PRO A 200 14.43 21.29 22.13
CA PRO A 200 14.64 22.72 22.32
C PRO A 200 13.69 23.36 23.35
N VAL A 201 12.42 22.94 23.37
CA VAL A 201 11.42 23.46 24.32
C VAL A 201 11.75 23.04 25.75
N VAL A 202 12.07 21.76 25.96
CA VAL A 202 12.49 21.22 27.27
C VAL A 202 13.76 21.91 27.75
N GLY A 203 14.73 22.12 26.85
CA GLY A 203 15.96 22.87 27.14
C GLY A 203 15.67 24.29 27.63
N ASN A 204 14.82 25.04 26.91
CA ASN A 204 14.46 26.42 27.27
C ASN A 204 13.68 26.50 28.59
N VAL A 205 12.79 25.54 28.87
CA VAL A 205 12.07 25.49 30.16
C VAL A 205 13.04 25.23 31.30
N PHE A 206 13.97 24.29 31.11
CA PHE A 206 14.96 23.95 32.13
C PHE A 206 15.90 25.13 32.42
N SER A 207 16.40 25.81 31.38
CA SER A 207 17.25 26.99 31.57
C SER A 207 16.54 28.10 32.34
N ASN A 208 15.27 28.38 32.02
CA ASN A 208 14.49 29.41 32.72
C ASN A 208 14.24 29.06 34.19
N ILE A 209 14.06 27.79 34.53
CA ILE A 209 13.90 27.37 35.93
C ILE A 209 15.21 27.57 36.71
N VAL A 210 16.35 27.17 36.13
CA VAL A 210 17.66 27.33 36.75
C VAL A 210 17.98 28.81 37.00
N GLU A 211 17.74 29.67 36.01
CA GLU A 211 17.98 31.12 36.13
C GLU A 211 17.12 31.77 37.24
N ASN A 212 15.85 31.36 37.37
CA ASN A 212 14.98 31.83 38.46
C ASN A 212 15.38 31.31 39.86
N LEU A 213 16.16 30.23 39.94
CA LEU A 213 16.68 29.70 41.20
C LEU A 213 18.02 30.35 41.58
N GLU A 214 18.80 30.80 40.59
CA GLU A 214 20.10 31.46 40.80
C GLU A 214 19.97 32.98 41.05
N THR A 215 18.82 33.59 40.69
CA THR A 215 18.56 35.00 41.00
C THR A 215 18.16 35.16 42.48
N PRO A 216 18.95 35.88 43.30
CA PRO A 216 18.62 36.09 44.70
C PRO A 216 17.35 36.94 44.81
N VAL A 217 16.39 36.45 45.60
CA VAL A 217 15.18 37.22 45.94
C VAL A 217 15.62 38.50 46.68
N PRO A 218 15.15 39.70 46.27
CA PRO A 218 15.53 40.97 46.89
C PRO A 218 15.12 41.10 48.37
#